data_AF-A0A6P4IXR3-F1
#
_entry.id   AF-A0A6P4IXR3-F1
#
_cell.length_a   1.000
_cell.length_b   1.000
_cell.length_c   1.000
_cell.angle_alpha   90.00
_cell.angle_beta   90.00
_cell.angle_gamma   90.00
#
_symmetry.space_group_name_H-M   'P 1'
#
loop_
_entity.id
_entity.type
_entity.pdbx_description
1 polymer ?
#
loop_
_entity_poly.entity_id
_entity_poly.type
_entity_poly.pdbx_seq_one_letter_code
_entity_poly.pdbx_strand_id
1 'polypeptide(L)'
;MPIEINTPDKLEYQFFPASGGVFTFKVRSPKDAHLALTPAPEENGPIFEIFLGGWENTKSVIRKDRQKPEVAEVPTPGILDAGEFRGFWVRWYDNVITVGREGDAAAFLSYDAGSLFPVNFVGICTGWGASGSWLLDDAAPSAPVMGFSAPTCSGPECWVAAANGEVPPNALEGGFDSSEQLYIARARHEGDLIPGKLHPSHGVTYVAYGGGEHGHGEYEVLCAAGGQWVPVEAGNIPPNALPAGETAEGEPLFIGRATHDGTITVGKVQPSHGCCYIPYGGEELAYKEFEVYVTN
;
A
#
# COMPACT_ATOMS: atom_id res chain seq x y z
N MET A 1 -16.38 -12.16 1.60
CA MET A 1 -17.37 -12.10 0.50
C MET A 1 -17.25 -10.73 -0.15
N PRO A 2 -17.36 -10.60 -1.48
CA PRO A 2 -17.25 -9.27 -2.11
C PRO A 2 -18.28 -8.31 -1.52
N ILE A 3 -17.86 -7.08 -1.23
CA ILE A 3 -18.72 -6.04 -0.68
C ILE A 3 -19.48 -5.42 -1.83
N GLU A 4 -20.82 -5.45 -1.77
CA GLU A 4 -21.67 -4.78 -2.76
C GLU A 4 -21.97 -3.35 -2.32
N ILE A 5 -21.56 -2.37 -3.13
CA ILE A 5 -21.77 -0.94 -2.90
C ILE A 5 -22.65 -0.38 -4.00
N ASN A 6 -23.66 0.41 -3.65
CA ASN A 6 -24.52 1.08 -4.62
C ASN A 6 -24.20 2.57 -4.65
N THR A 7 -24.11 3.12 -5.87
CA THR A 7 -23.89 4.55 -6.10
C THR A 7 -25.12 5.13 -6.80
N PRO A 8 -25.74 6.18 -6.24
CA PRO A 8 -26.89 6.82 -6.86
C PRO A 8 -26.48 7.65 -8.09
N ASP A 9 -27.47 8.19 -8.80
CA ASP A 9 -27.29 9.22 -9.82
C ASP A 9 -26.88 10.55 -9.17
N LYS A 10 -25.62 10.60 -8.74
CA LYS A 10 -25.01 11.73 -8.06
C LYS A 10 -23.49 11.61 -8.10
N LEU A 11 -22.83 12.71 -8.48
CA LEU A 11 -21.38 12.85 -8.42
C LEU A 11 -20.90 13.08 -6.97
N GLU A 12 -20.95 12.03 -6.16
CA GLU A 12 -20.48 12.02 -4.78
C GLU A 12 -19.66 10.75 -4.56
N TYR A 13 -18.36 10.92 -4.33
CA TYR A 13 -17.45 9.78 -4.18
C TYR A 13 -17.61 9.12 -2.82
N GLN A 14 -17.73 7.79 -2.83
CA GLN A 14 -17.54 6.95 -1.65
C GLN A 14 -16.10 6.43 -1.67
N PHE A 15 -15.32 6.81 -0.67
CA PHE A 15 -13.89 6.48 -0.62
C PHE A 15 -13.63 5.17 0.12
N PHE A 16 -12.76 4.37 -0.47
CA PHE A 16 -12.28 3.10 0.05
C PHE A 16 -10.77 3.16 0.17
N PRO A 17 -10.18 2.64 1.26
CA PRO A 17 -8.73 2.48 1.35
C PRO A 17 -8.21 1.66 0.18
N ALA A 18 -7.08 2.08 -0.39
CA ALA A 18 -6.40 1.41 -1.48
C ALA A 18 -4.92 1.24 -1.12
N SER A 19 -4.41 0.03 -1.30
CA SER A 19 -3.02 -0.33 -0.98
C SER A 19 -2.48 -1.29 -2.05
N GLY A 20 -1.16 -1.42 -2.16
CA GLY A 20 -0.53 -2.39 -3.07
C GLY A 20 -0.55 -2.03 -4.55
N GLY A 21 -0.77 -0.75 -4.92
CA GLY A 21 -0.63 -0.30 -6.30
C GLY A 21 -1.72 -0.79 -7.26
N VAL A 22 -2.78 -1.42 -6.75
CA VAL A 22 -3.87 -1.98 -7.57
C VAL A 22 -5.21 -1.88 -6.86
N PHE A 23 -6.26 -1.62 -7.64
CA PHE A 23 -7.65 -1.67 -7.20
C PHE A 23 -8.45 -2.50 -8.19
N THR A 24 -8.99 -3.63 -7.74
CA THR A 24 -9.87 -4.51 -8.53
C THR A 24 -11.31 -4.30 -8.10
N PHE A 25 -12.21 -4.27 -9.08
CA PHE A 25 -13.64 -4.11 -8.82
C PHE A 25 -14.45 -4.66 -9.99
N LYS A 26 -15.71 -4.97 -9.72
CA LYS A 26 -16.72 -5.15 -10.77
C LYS A 26 -17.77 -4.07 -10.65
N VAL A 27 -18.29 -3.61 -11.78
CA VAL A 27 -19.35 -2.61 -11.81
C VAL A 27 -20.42 -3.00 -12.81
N ARG A 28 -21.68 -2.78 -12.42
CA ARG A 28 -22.86 -2.83 -13.27
C ARG A 28 -23.47 -1.44 -13.30
N SER A 29 -23.41 -0.79 -14.46
CA SER A 29 -23.94 0.55 -14.72
C SER A 29 -24.13 0.72 -16.22
N PRO A 30 -25.17 1.43 -16.71
CA PRO A 30 -25.30 1.72 -18.14
C PRO A 30 -24.14 2.57 -18.70
N LYS A 31 -23.53 3.44 -17.90
CA LYS A 31 -22.48 4.41 -18.28
C LYS A 31 -21.87 5.10 -17.06
N ASP A 32 -20.84 5.92 -17.29
CA ASP A 32 -20.28 6.90 -16.34
C ASP A 32 -19.89 6.32 -14.97
N ALA A 33 -19.14 5.21 -14.94
CA ALA A 33 -18.52 4.72 -13.72
C ALA A 33 -17.24 5.52 -13.44
N HIS A 34 -17.19 6.22 -12.31
CA HIS A 34 -16.12 7.15 -11.98
C HIS A 34 -15.29 6.61 -10.82
N LEU A 35 -13.96 6.69 -10.96
CA LEU A 35 -13.00 6.42 -9.91
C LEU A 35 -12.16 7.65 -9.64
N ALA A 36 -11.76 7.85 -8.39
CA ALA A 36 -10.89 8.93 -7.95
C ALA A 36 -9.72 8.36 -7.16
N LEU A 37 -8.49 8.53 -7.65
CA LEU A 37 -7.27 8.22 -6.93
C LEU A 37 -6.87 9.43 -6.10
N THR A 38 -6.75 9.28 -4.78
CA THR A 38 -6.46 10.40 -3.85
C THR A 38 -5.53 9.97 -2.71
N PRO A 39 -4.79 10.91 -2.10
CA PRO A 39 -3.99 10.64 -0.90
C PRO A 39 -4.82 10.59 0.39
N ALA A 40 -6.01 11.17 0.39
CA ALA A 40 -6.94 11.26 1.52
C ALA A 40 -8.37 10.98 1.02
N PRO A 41 -9.32 10.55 1.89
CA PRO A 41 -10.69 10.21 1.49
C PRO A 41 -11.56 11.46 1.26
N GLU A 42 -11.05 12.41 0.47
CA GLU A 42 -11.68 13.68 0.17
C GLU A 42 -11.33 14.16 -1.24
N GLU A 43 -12.17 15.04 -1.77
CA GLU A 43 -12.07 15.54 -3.15
C GLU A 43 -11.23 16.82 -3.30
N ASN A 44 -10.73 17.38 -2.19
CA ASN A 44 -10.06 18.69 -2.16
C ASN A 44 -8.54 18.62 -2.44
N GLY A 45 -7.96 17.42 -2.44
CA GLY A 45 -6.54 17.18 -2.66
C GLY A 45 -6.17 16.96 -4.14
N PRO A 46 -4.89 16.66 -4.41
CA PRO A 46 -4.50 16.22 -5.75
C PRO A 46 -5.25 14.93 -6.09
N ILE A 47 -5.81 14.88 -7.30
CA ILE A 47 -6.76 13.83 -7.68
C ILE A 47 -6.53 13.42 -9.13
N PHE A 48 -6.49 12.10 -9.36
CA PHE A 48 -6.65 11.54 -10.70
C PHE A 48 -8.01 10.88 -10.80
N GLU A 49 -8.85 11.37 -11.70
CA GLU A 49 -10.16 10.81 -11.95
C GLU A 49 -10.09 9.91 -13.19
N ILE A 50 -10.71 8.74 -13.08
CA ILE A 50 -10.82 7.78 -14.17
C ILE A 50 -12.30 7.63 -14.47
N PHE A 51 -12.71 7.91 -15.70
CA PHE A 51 -14.08 7.69 -16.14
C PHE A 51 -14.10 6.49 -17.06
N LEU A 52 -14.87 5.48 -16.70
CA LEU A 52 -15.17 4.32 -17.53
C LEU A 52 -16.56 4.49 -18.14
N GLY A 53 -16.66 4.22 -19.44
CA GLY A 53 -17.94 4.36 -20.15
C GLY A 53 -18.51 5.77 -20.09
N GLY A 54 -17.65 6.79 -20.17
CA GLY A 54 -18.06 8.17 -20.29
C GLY A 54 -18.69 8.48 -21.64
N TRP A 55 -19.37 9.63 -21.73
CA TRP A 55 -20.03 10.13 -22.95
C TRP A 55 -20.96 9.07 -23.57
N GLU A 56 -22.00 8.67 -22.83
CA GLU A 56 -22.93 7.62 -23.26
C GLU A 56 -22.22 6.27 -23.50
N ASN A 57 -21.30 5.89 -22.60
CA ASN A 57 -20.58 4.61 -22.69
C ASN A 57 -19.74 4.45 -23.96
N THR A 58 -19.16 5.54 -24.47
CA THR A 58 -18.39 5.53 -25.72
C THR A 58 -16.88 5.58 -25.51
N LYS A 59 -16.40 6.12 -24.39
CA LYS A 59 -14.96 6.27 -24.12
C LYS A 59 -14.59 6.19 -22.65
N SER A 60 -13.31 5.96 -22.40
CA SER A 60 -12.71 5.99 -21.07
C SER A 60 -11.56 6.97 -21.03
N VAL A 61 -11.42 7.72 -19.94
CA VAL A 61 -10.44 8.81 -19.83
C VAL A 61 -9.81 8.87 -18.45
N ILE A 62 -8.63 9.49 -18.37
CA ILE A 62 -7.99 9.90 -17.12
C ILE A 62 -7.96 11.43 -17.12
N ARG A 63 -8.37 12.03 -16.00
CA ARG A 63 -8.36 13.48 -15.78
C ARG A 63 -7.54 13.80 -14.53
N LYS A 64 -6.73 14.85 -14.61
CA LYS A 64 -5.93 15.33 -13.48
C LYS A 64 -6.57 16.57 -12.87
N ASP A 65 -6.67 16.61 -11.55
CA ASP A 65 -7.05 17.78 -10.73
C ASP A 65 -8.35 18.47 -11.18
N ARG A 66 -9.30 17.69 -11.73
CA ARG A 66 -10.57 18.19 -12.29
C ARG A 66 -10.41 19.20 -13.44
N GLN A 67 -9.24 19.22 -14.09
CA GLN A 67 -8.93 20.14 -15.17
C GLN A 67 -9.18 19.52 -16.55
N LYS A 68 -9.48 20.36 -17.53
CA LYS A 68 -9.55 19.98 -18.95
C LYS A 68 -8.34 20.56 -19.71
N PRO A 69 -7.84 19.89 -20.77
CA PRO A 69 -8.32 18.62 -21.31
C PRO A 69 -7.93 17.42 -20.43
N GLU A 70 -8.61 16.30 -20.64
CA GLU A 70 -8.27 15.00 -20.07
C GLU A 70 -6.84 14.60 -20.49
N VAL A 71 -6.11 13.97 -19.58
CA VAL A 71 -4.68 13.64 -19.78
C VAL A 71 -4.47 12.34 -20.55
N ALA A 72 -5.49 11.48 -20.59
CA ALA A 72 -5.54 10.31 -21.46
C ALA A 72 -6.99 10.02 -21.87
N GLU A 73 -7.18 9.53 -23.10
CA GLU A 73 -8.50 9.19 -23.64
C GLU A 73 -8.38 8.00 -24.60
N VAL A 74 -9.30 7.04 -24.46
CA VAL A 74 -9.39 5.86 -25.34
C VAL A 74 -10.86 5.57 -25.67
N PRO A 75 -11.21 5.34 -26.95
CA PRO A 75 -12.54 4.84 -27.33
C PRO A 75 -12.80 3.45 -26.73
N THR A 76 -13.88 3.32 -25.98
CA THR A 76 -14.27 2.08 -25.30
C THR A 76 -15.80 1.89 -25.38
N PRO A 77 -16.36 1.76 -26.59
CA PRO A 77 -17.81 1.69 -26.77
C PRO A 77 -18.39 0.45 -26.09
N GLY A 78 -19.42 0.66 -25.28
CA GLY A 78 -20.11 -0.40 -24.57
C GLY A 78 -19.21 -1.11 -23.56
N ILE A 79 -18.29 -0.40 -22.89
CA ILE A 79 -17.40 -1.02 -21.90
C ILE A 79 -18.16 -1.39 -20.61
N LEU A 80 -19.14 -0.58 -20.22
CA LEU A 80 -20.06 -0.86 -19.12
C LEU A 80 -21.36 -1.51 -19.60
N ASP A 81 -22.12 -2.12 -18.69
CA ASP A 81 -23.41 -2.74 -18.97
C ASP A 81 -24.40 -2.57 -17.80
N ALA A 82 -25.68 -2.36 -18.11
CA ALA A 82 -26.73 -2.18 -17.11
C ALA A 82 -27.25 -3.50 -16.52
N GLY A 83 -27.11 -4.62 -17.24
CA GLY A 83 -27.64 -5.93 -16.87
C GLY A 83 -26.64 -6.83 -16.17
N GLU A 84 -25.33 -6.63 -16.37
CA GLU A 84 -24.28 -7.51 -15.84
C GLU A 84 -23.14 -6.76 -15.16
N PHE A 85 -22.47 -7.43 -14.23
CA PHE A 85 -21.23 -6.94 -13.64
C PHE A 85 -20.07 -7.19 -14.58
N ARG A 86 -19.28 -6.14 -14.84
CA ARG A 86 -18.03 -6.23 -15.59
C ARG A 86 -16.86 -5.86 -14.70
N GLY A 87 -15.83 -6.70 -14.71
CA GLY A 87 -14.65 -6.53 -13.88
C GLY A 87 -13.56 -5.69 -14.54
N PHE A 88 -12.89 -4.90 -13.72
CA PHE A 88 -11.80 -4.02 -14.12
C PHE A 88 -10.73 -3.99 -13.04
N TRP A 89 -9.55 -3.53 -13.44
CA TRP A 89 -8.48 -3.18 -12.52
C TRP A 89 -7.91 -1.81 -12.88
N VAL A 90 -7.56 -1.04 -11.85
CA VAL A 90 -6.74 0.17 -11.95
C VAL A 90 -5.44 -0.11 -11.23
N ARG A 91 -4.30 0.18 -11.85
CA ARG A 91 -2.97 0.05 -11.25
C ARG A 91 -2.23 1.37 -11.26
N TRP A 92 -1.45 1.62 -10.22
CA TRP A 92 -0.54 2.75 -10.12
C TRP A 92 0.82 2.23 -9.65
N TYR A 93 1.81 2.27 -10.56
CA TYR A 93 3.17 1.86 -10.28
C TYR A 93 4.14 2.70 -11.10
N ASP A 94 5.28 3.06 -10.51
CA ASP A 94 6.32 3.88 -11.16
C ASP A 94 5.77 5.17 -11.82
N ASN A 95 4.88 5.87 -11.10
CA ASN A 95 4.17 7.06 -11.57
C ASN A 95 3.23 6.86 -12.78
N VAL A 96 3.01 5.62 -13.23
CA VAL A 96 2.10 5.30 -14.33
C VAL A 96 0.78 4.76 -13.80
N ILE A 97 -0.31 5.38 -14.23
CA ILE A 97 -1.68 4.91 -13.99
C ILE A 97 -2.12 4.08 -15.19
N THR A 98 -2.54 2.84 -14.96
CA THR A 98 -3.06 1.95 -16.01
C THR A 98 -4.41 1.36 -15.63
N VAL A 99 -5.25 1.11 -16.63
CA VAL A 99 -6.59 0.54 -16.46
C VAL A 99 -6.81 -0.58 -17.45
N GLY A 100 -7.32 -1.71 -16.97
CA GLY A 100 -7.60 -2.89 -17.77
C GLY A 100 -8.85 -3.64 -17.34
N ARG A 101 -9.18 -4.70 -18.07
CA ARG A 101 -10.34 -5.55 -17.81
C ARG A 101 -9.94 -6.73 -16.92
N GLU A 102 -10.88 -7.23 -16.12
CA GLU A 102 -10.70 -8.49 -15.41
C GLU A 102 -10.34 -9.61 -16.40
N GLY A 103 -9.30 -10.39 -16.07
CA GLY A 103 -8.76 -11.44 -16.94
C GLY A 103 -7.76 -10.97 -17.99
N ASP A 104 -7.73 -9.68 -18.34
CA ASP A 104 -6.75 -9.12 -19.27
C ASP A 104 -5.50 -8.67 -18.51
N ALA A 105 -4.32 -9.11 -18.96
CA ALA A 105 -3.04 -8.61 -18.45
C ALA A 105 -2.71 -7.20 -19.00
N ALA A 106 -3.21 -6.88 -20.20
CA ALA A 106 -2.93 -5.64 -20.90
C ALA A 106 -3.89 -4.51 -20.47
N ALA A 107 -3.33 -3.32 -20.23
CA ALA A 107 -4.13 -2.11 -20.03
C ALA A 107 -4.73 -1.65 -21.37
N PHE A 108 -5.97 -1.18 -21.35
CA PHE A 108 -6.55 -0.46 -22.49
C PHE A 108 -6.39 1.06 -22.37
N LEU A 109 -6.08 1.57 -21.17
CA LEU A 109 -5.87 2.99 -20.88
C LEU A 109 -4.64 3.15 -19.98
N SER A 110 -3.77 4.09 -20.30
CA SER A 110 -2.50 4.31 -19.60
C SER A 110 -2.14 5.79 -19.60
N TYR A 111 -1.53 6.26 -18.52
CA TYR A 111 -1.01 7.62 -18.41
C TYR A 111 0.22 7.64 -17.50
N ASP A 112 1.32 8.20 -17.98
CA ASP A 112 2.51 8.49 -17.18
C ASP A 112 2.36 9.87 -16.54
N ALA A 113 2.25 9.90 -15.21
CA ALA A 113 2.07 11.14 -14.46
C ALA A 113 3.39 11.91 -14.24
N GLY A 114 4.55 11.28 -14.47
CA GLY A 114 5.89 11.77 -14.14
C GLY A 114 6.18 11.88 -12.64
N SER A 115 5.18 12.31 -11.86
CA SER A 115 5.19 12.34 -10.40
C SER A 115 3.76 12.12 -9.91
N LEU A 116 3.51 10.92 -9.38
CA LEU A 116 2.24 10.56 -8.77
C LEU A 116 2.32 10.77 -7.25
N PHE A 117 1.29 11.35 -6.65
CA PHE A 117 1.15 11.40 -5.20
C PHE A 117 0.89 9.99 -4.66
N PRO A 118 1.16 9.71 -3.36
CA PRO A 118 0.78 8.43 -2.77
C PRO A 118 -0.75 8.26 -2.84
N VAL A 119 -1.20 7.29 -3.63
CA VAL A 119 -2.62 6.93 -3.75
C VAL A 119 -2.97 6.01 -2.60
N ASN A 120 -3.69 6.53 -1.60
CA ASN A 120 -4.09 5.79 -0.40
C ASN A 120 -5.58 5.45 -0.41
N PHE A 121 -6.36 6.15 -1.24
CA PHE A 121 -7.80 5.97 -1.34
C PHE A 121 -8.23 5.93 -2.80
N VAL A 122 -9.24 5.09 -3.05
CA VAL A 122 -10.00 5.07 -4.28
C VAL A 122 -11.43 5.47 -3.96
N GLY A 123 -11.86 6.61 -4.47
CA GLY A 123 -13.26 7.01 -4.51
C GLY A 123 -13.97 6.31 -5.65
N ILE A 124 -15.18 5.81 -5.43
CA ILE A 124 -16.08 5.34 -6.51
C ILE A 124 -17.38 6.15 -6.49
N CYS A 125 -17.90 6.47 -7.68
CA CYS A 125 -19.27 6.97 -7.85
C CYS A 125 -19.77 6.69 -9.26
N THR A 126 -21.05 6.97 -9.50
CA THR A 126 -21.61 7.06 -10.85
C THR A 126 -21.90 8.51 -11.20
N GLY A 127 -21.56 8.91 -12.42
CA GLY A 127 -21.82 10.25 -12.93
C GLY A 127 -23.31 10.54 -13.13
N TRP A 128 -23.61 11.79 -13.48
CA TRP A 128 -24.99 12.24 -13.71
C TRP A 128 -25.67 11.47 -14.85
N GLY A 129 -26.88 10.99 -14.62
CA GLY A 129 -27.66 10.18 -15.56
C GLY A 129 -27.39 8.67 -15.49
N ALA A 130 -26.66 8.20 -14.46
CA ALA A 130 -26.41 6.78 -14.24
C ALA A 130 -26.41 6.42 -12.74
N SER A 131 -26.85 5.21 -12.42
CA SER A 131 -26.67 4.60 -11.09
C SER A 131 -25.94 3.28 -11.27
N GLY A 132 -25.16 2.88 -10.26
CA GLY A 132 -24.28 1.73 -10.36
C GLY A 132 -24.33 0.83 -9.14
N SER A 133 -24.13 -0.46 -9.38
CA SER A 133 -23.80 -1.44 -8.33
C SER A 133 -22.36 -1.89 -8.54
N TRP A 134 -21.58 -1.94 -7.47
CA TRP A 134 -20.16 -2.25 -7.47
C TRP A 134 -19.90 -3.45 -6.58
N LEU A 135 -19.05 -4.37 -7.02
CA LEU A 135 -18.51 -5.46 -6.21
C LEU A 135 -17.02 -5.18 -5.99
N LEU A 136 -16.64 -5.00 -4.74
CA LEU A 136 -15.25 -4.86 -4.35
C LEU A 136 -14.80 -6.20 -3.78
N ASP A 137 -13.67 -6.73 -4.27
CA ASP A 137 -13.06 -7.90 -3.66
C ASP A 137 -12.69 -7.57 -2.20
N ASP A 138 -12.82 -8.55 -1.32
CA ASP A 138 -12.78 -8.44 0.14
C ASP A 138 -11.48 -7.74 0.63
N ALA A 139 -11.50 -6.40 0.72
CA ALA A 139 -10.72 -5.69 1.72
C ALA A 139 -11.38 -6.02 3.06
N ALA A 140 -10.62 -6.62 3.98
CA ALA A 140 -11.07 -7.20 5.24
C ALA A 140 -12.36 -6.58 5.82
N PRO A 141 -13.32 -7.41 6.28
CA PRO A 141 -14.63 -6.93 6.72
C PRO A 141 -14.46 -5.88 7.83
N SER A 142 -15.02 -4.70 7.58
CA SER A 142 -15.30 -3.71 8.60
C SER A 142 -16.19 -4.34 9.67
N ALA A 143 -15.60 -4.68 10.81
CA ALA A 143 -16.33 -5.11 12.00
C ALA A 143 -17.30 -4.00 12.44
N PRO A 144 -18.49 -4.36 12.97
CA PRO A 144 -19.52 -3.39 13.29
C PRO A 144 -19.05 -2.45 14.40
N VAL A 145 -19.30 -1.16 14.19
CA VAL A 145 -19.16 -0.10 15.18
C VAL A 145 -19.99 -0.41 16.43
N MET A 146 -19.32 -0.89 17.46
CA MET A 146 -19.75 -0.82 18.85
C MET A 146 -18.57 -0.33 19.68
N GLY A 147 -18.51 0.99 19.88
CA GLY A 147 -17.94 1.61 21.08
C GLY A 147 -16.53 1.21 21.50
N PHE A 148 -15.56 1.22 20.59
CA PHE A 148 -14.15 1.36 20.95
C PHE A 148 -13.54 2.38 20.00
N SER A 149 -13.08 3.51 20.55
CA SER A 149 -12.18 4.39 19.83
C SER A 149 -11.06 3.51 19.28
N ALA A 150 -10.84 3.54 17.96
CA ALA A 150 -9.56 3.09 17.42
C ALA A 150 -8.47 3.71 18.30
N PRO A 151 -7.38 3.00 18.63
CA PRO A 151 -6.21 3.69 19.12
C PRO A 151 -5.79 4.62 17.98
N THR A 152 -6.27 5.86 18.04
CA THR A 152 -5.78 6.95 17.23
C THR A 152 -4.36 7.14 17.72
N CYS A 153 -3.41 6.41 17.14
CA CYS A 153 -2.02 6.79 17.22
C CYS A 153 -1.90 8.09 16.43
N SER A 154 -2.21 9.19 17.10
CA SER A 154 -2.08 10.56 16.61
C SER A 154 -0.61 11.02 16.69
N GLY A 155 0.33 10.10 16.52
CA GLY A 155 1.76 10.35 16.46
C GLY A 155 2.28 10.08 15.04
N PRO A 156 3.37 10.72 14.61
CA PRO A 156 3.94 10.59 13.27
C PRO A 156 4.55 9.20 12.96
N GLU A 157 4.51 8.25 13.90
CA GLU A 157 5.07 6.90 13.81
C GLU A 157 4.19 5.96 14.67
N CYS A 158 3.37 5.10 14.06
CA CYS A 158 2.45 4.25 14.81
C CYS A 158 2.72 2.74 14.63
N TRP A 159 3.10 2.07 15.71
CA TRP A 159 3.25 0.62 15.74
C TRP A 159 1.90 -0.03 16.07
N VAL A 160 1.38 -0.83 15.14
CA VAL A 160 0.06 -1.46 15.25
C VAL A 160 0.23 -2.96 15.42
N ALA A 161 -0.30 -3.52 16.50
CA ALA A 161 -0.31 -4.96 16.73
C ALA A 161 -1.08 -5.68 15.63
N ALA A 162 -0.51 -6.76 15.11
CA ALA A 162 -1.07 -7.59 14.05
C ALA A 162 -0.57 -9.04 14.19
N ALA A 163 -1.20 -9.96 13.47
CA ALA A 163 -0.81 -11.37 13.52
C ALA A 163 -1.15 -12.11 12.23
N ASN A 164 -0.52 -13.27 12.04
CA ASN A 164 -0.87 -14.27 11.01
C ASN A 164 -0.94 -13.70 9.57
N GLY A 165 -0.03 -12.79 9.23
CA GLY A 165 0.04 -12.15 7.91
C GLY A 165 -0.85 -10.93 7.76
N GLU A 166 -1.60 -10.53 8.80
CA GLU A 166 -2.37 -9.30 8.79
C GLU A 166 -1.45 -8.09 8.57
N VAL A 167 -1.83 -7.25 7.61
CA VAL A 167 -1.18 -5.98 7.28
C VAL A 167 -2.17 -4.86 7.61
N PRO A 168 -1.92 -4.07 8.68
CA PRO A 168 -2.79 -2.96 9.04
C PRO A 168 -2.83 -1.86 7.96
N PRO A 169 -3.91 -1.06 7.89
CA PRO A 169 -3.97 0.10 6.99
C PRO A 169 -2.82 1.08 7.25
N ASN A 170 -2.26 1.64 6.18
CA ASN A 170 -1.10 2.54 6.20
C ASN A 170 0.22 1.90 6.68
N ALA A 171 0.32 0.56 6.67
CA ALA A 171 1.57 -0.14 6.89
C ALA A 171 2.65 0.33 5.92
N LEU A 172 3.86 0.58 6.44
CA LEU A 172 4.95 1.10 5.64
C LEU A 172 5.64 -0.03 4.87
N GLU A 173 5.70 0.15 3.55
CA GLU A 173 6.44 -0.70 2.64
C GLU A 173 7.94 -0.61 2.94
N GLY A 174 8.54 -1.76 3.23
CA GLY A 174 9.92 -1.84 3.67
C GLY A 174 10.88 -2.42 2.63
N GLY A 175 10.36 -3.29 1.78
CA GLY A 175 11.16 -4.03 0.81
C GLY A 175 10.31 -4.89 -0.11
N PHE A 176 10.94 -5.66 -0.99
CA PHE A 176 10.24 -6.49 -1.97
C PHE A 176 11.01 -7.80 -2.15
N ASP A 177 10.31 -8.92 -1.96
CA ASP A 177 10.84 -10.26 -2.19
C ASP A 177 10.28 -10.83 -3.49
N SER A 178 10.94 -10.48 -4.61
CA SER A 178 10.79 -10.99 -6.00
C SER A 178 9.38 -10.99 -6.64
N SER A 179 8.33 -11.30 -5.90
CA SER A 179 6.93 -11.30 -6.25
C SER A 179 6.01 -10.71 -5.18
N GLU A 180 6.53 -10.38 -3.99
CA GLU A 180 5.71 -9.94 -2.85
C GLU A 180 6.26 -8.69 -2.15
N GLN A 181 5.34 -7.79 -1.80
CA GLN A 181 5.63 -6.60 -0.99
C GLN A 181 5.87 -6.99 0.46
N LEU A 182 6.99 -6.53 1.02
CA LEU A 182 7.33 -6.72 2.43
C LEU A 182 7.05 -5.44 3.22
N TYR A 183 6.62 -5.59 4.46
CA TYR A 183 6.32 -4.46 5.34
C TYR A 183 7.30 -4.40 6.51
N ILE A 184 7.47 -3.21 7.05
CA ILE A 184 8.29 -3.01 8.25
C ILE A 184 7.47 -3.47 9.45
N ALA A 185 7.98 -4.48 10.15
CA ALA A 185 7.40 -4.95 11.38
C ALA A 185 8.48 -5.19 12.43
N ARG A 186 8.07 -5.41 13.67
CA ARG A 186 8.96 -5.81 14.75
C ARG A 186 8.31 -6.90 15.60
N ALA A 187 9.14 -7.77 16.15
CA ALA A 187 8.70 -8.85 17.01
C ALA A 187 9.65 -9.01 18.20
N ARG A 188 9.13 -9.59 19.30
CA ARG A 188 9.96 -9.93 20.46
C ARG A 188 10.64 -11.27 20.25
N HIS A 189 11.94 -11.34 20.49
CA HIS A 189 12.71 -12.58 20.37
C HIS A 189 13.86 -12.59 21.39
N GLU A 190 13.92 -13.62 22.24
CA GLU A 190 14.99 -13.80 23.25
C GLU A 190 15.24 -12.56 24.16
N GLY A 191 14.18 -11.80 24.46
CA GLY A 191 14.25 -10.59 25.30
C GLY A 191 14.41 -9.29 24.52
N ASP A 192 14.85 -9.36 23.27
CA ASP A 192 14.98 -8.21 22.38
C ASP A 192 13.63 -7.87 21.72
N LEU A 193 13.43 -6.61 21.37
CA LEU A 193 12.42 -6.17 20.41
C LEU A 193 13.14 -5.84 19.11
N ILE A 194 12.88 -6.60 18.04
CA ILE A 194 13.72 -6.59 16.84
C ILE A 194 12.90 -6.17 15.62
N PRO A 195 13.30 -5.14 14.86
CA PRO A 195 12.70 -4.84 13.57
C PRO A 195 13.13 -5.84 12.49
N GLY A 196 12.23 -6.11 11.55
CA GLY A 196 12.39 -7.11 10.51
C GLY A 196 11.36 -6.95 9.39
N LYS A 197 11.20 -8.02 8.61
CA LYS A 197 10.33 -8.05 7.43
C LYS A 197 9.04 -8.82 7.75
N LEU A 198 7.89 -8.18 7.60
CA LEU A 198 6.62 -8.89 7.51
C LEU A 198 6.48 -9.45 6.10
N HIS A 199 6.23 -10.75 6.02
CA HIS A 199 5.92 -11.46 4.79
C HIS A 199 4.45 -11.96 4.85
N PRO A 200 3.50 -11.19 4.30
CA PRO A 200 2.07 -11.45 4.45
C PRO A 200 1.66 -12.88 4.09
N SER A 201 2.13 -13.42 2.95
CA SER A 201 1.78 -14.77 2.48
C SER A 201 2.38 -15.89 3.33
N HIS A 202 3.50 -15.64 4.02
CA HIS A 202 4.08 -16.58 4.99
C HIS A 202 3.36 -16.50 6.35
N GLY A 203 2.55 -15.47 6.57
CA GLY A 203 1.81 -15.28 7.81
C GLY A 203 2.67 -14.80 8.99
N VAL A 204 3.93 -14.40 8.75
CA VAL A 204 4.90 -14.13 9.83
C VAL A 204 5.77 -12.90 9.54
N THR A 205 6.25 -12.28 10.61
CA THR A 205 7.39 -11.37 10.58
C THR A 205 8.67 -12.13 10.86
N TYR A 206 9.65 -12.00 9.96
CA TYR A 206 10.98 -12.54 10.16
C TYR A 206 11.91 -11.50 10.76
N VAL A 207 12.62 -11.88 11.83
CA VAL A 207 13.64 -11.06 12.49
C VAL A 207 14.99 -11.76 12.45
N ALA A 208 16.06 -10.98 12.33
CA ALA A 208 17.43 -11.48 12.35
C ALA A 208 17.94 -11.55 13.80
N TYR A 209 18.40 -12.71 14.25
CA TYR A 209 18.98 -12.88 15.58
C TYR A 209 19.92 -14.08 15.68
N GLY A 210 21.08 -13.89 16.31
CA GLY A 210 21.97 -14.99 16.70
C GLY A 210 22.48 -15.85 15.54
N GLY A 211 22.64 -15.28 14.34
CA GLY A 211 23.04 -16.00 13.13
C GLY A 211 21.88 -16.59 12.31
N GLY A 212 20.62 -16.48 12.76
CA GLY A 212 19.45 -17.07 12.10
C GLY A 212 18.34 -16.08 11.75
N GLU A 213 17.47 -16.52 10.85
CA GLU A 213 16.17 -15.92 10.55
C GLU A 213 15.07 -16.59 11.37
N HIS A 214 14.30 -15.80 12.12
CA HIS A 214 13.27 -16.29 13.04
C HIS A 214 11.90 -15.72 12.70
N GLY A 215 10.95 -16.59 12.36
CA GLY A 215 9.57 -16.21 12.04
C GLY A 215 8.68 -16.11 13.28
N HIS A 216 7.92 -15.03 13.39
CA HIS A 216 6.95 -14.77 14.46
C HIS A 216 5.56 -14.49 13.89
N GLY A 217 4.55 -15.19 14.41
CA GLY A 217 3.15 -15.04 13.99
C GLY A 217 2.44 -13.86 14.64
N GLU A 218 2.99 -13.30 15.73
CA GLU A 218 2.49 -12.09 16.40
C GLU A 218 3.58 -11.02 16.34
N TYR A 219 3.20 -9.80 15.94
CA TYR A 219 4.15 -8.73 15.67
C TYR A 219 3.46 -7.36 15.71
N GLU A 220 4.26 -6.28 15.63
CA GLU A 220 3.75 -4.92 15.43
C GLU A 220 4.22 -4.40 14.08
N VAL A 221 3.32 -3.84 13.28
CA VAL A 221 3.62 -3.27 11.96
C VAL A 221 3.76 -1.75 12.09
N LEU A 222 4.81 -1.19 11.49
CA LEU A 222 4.98 0.25 11.44
C LEU A 222 3.99 0.83 10.44
N CYS A 223 3.12 1.71 10.91
CA CYS A 223 2.11 2.40 10.13
C CYS A 223 2.37 3.92 10.18
N ALA A 224 2.02 4.60 9.07
CA ALA A 224 2.01 6.05 8.93
C ALA A 224 3.27 6.79 9.44
N ALA A 225 4.42 6.60 8.75
CA ALA A 225 5.60 7.44 8.96
C ALA A 225 5.95 8.18 7.66
N GLY A 226 6.03 9.51 7.71
CA GLY A 226 6.41 10.38 6.57
C GLY A 226 7.92 10.42 6.33
N GLY A 227 8.61 9.30 6.53
CA GLY A 227 10.06 9.19 6.52
C GLY A 227 10.64 8.82 5.16
N GLN A 228 11.96 8.69 5.12
CA GLN A 228 12.73 8.40 3.92
C GLN A 228 13.83 7.37 4.20
N TRP A 229 14.27 6.69 3.15
CA TRP A 229 15.43 5.80 3.21
C TRP A 229 16.69 6.57 2.86
N VAL A 230 17.69 6.53 3.74
CA VAL A 230 18.97 7.22 3.57
C VAL A 230 20.09 6.18 3.47
N PRO A 231 20.86 6.14 2.37
CA PRO A 231 22.00 5.25 2.26
C PRO A 231 23.09 5.65 3.25
N VAL A 232 23.67 4.66 3.92
CA VAL A 232 24.74 4.83 4.91
C VAL A 232 25.80 3.76 4.76
N GLU A 233 26.99 4.09 5.25
CA GLU A 233 28.13 3.17 5.33
C GLU A 233 28.56 2.99 6.78
N ALA A 234 28.90 1.76 7.15
CA ALA A 234 29.68 1.38 8.32
C ALA A 234 29.26 2.04 9.66
N GLY A 235 27.94 2.07 9.94
CA GLY A 235 27.42 2.55 11.23
C GLY A 235 27.25 4.07 11.35
N ASN A 236 27.38 4.82 10.25
CA ASN A 236 27.02 6.25 10.19
C ASN A 236 25.50 6.42 10.21
N ILE A 237 24.87 6.14 11.36
CA ILE A 237 23.42 6.21 11.55
C ILE A 237 23.01 7.68 11.70
N PRO A 238 22.08 8.19 10.87
CA PRO A 238 21.62 9.57 10.95
C PRO A 238 20.97 9.87 12.32
N PRO A 239 21.14 11.08 12.88
CA PRO A 239 20.52 11.44 14.16
C PRO A 239 18.99 11.35 14.19
N ASN A 240 18.34 11.41 13.02
CA ASN A 240 16.89 11.28 12.84
C ASN A 240 16.47 9.86 12.40
N ALA A 241 17.33 8.85 12.56
CA ALA A 241 16.96 7.46 12.36
C ALA A 241 15.88 7.06 13.37
N LEU A 242 14.84 6.35 12.90
CA LEU A 242 13.71 5.92 13.72
C LEU A 242 14.11 4.72 14.60
N PRO A 243 14.12 4.85 15.94
CA PRO A 243 14.27 3.70 16.83
C PRO A 243 13.07 2.77 16.69
N ALA A 244 13.31 1.50 16.39
CA ALA A 244 12.27 0.52 16.10
C ALA A 244 12.36 -0.74 16.96
N GLY A 245 13.36 -0.82 17.82
CA GLY A 245 13.58 -1.95 18.70
C GLY A 245 14.64 -1.62 19.75
N GLU A 246 14.88 -2.59 20.62
CA GLU A 246 15.91 -2.51 21.65
C GLU A 246 16.42 -3.92 21.97
N THR A 247 17.72 -4.05 22.26
CA THR A 247 18.27 -5.28 22.81
C THR A 247 17.90 -5.43 24.29
N ALA A 248 18.05 -6.63 24.84
CA ALA A 248 17.84 -6.90 26.26
C ALA A 248 18.73 -6.05 27.18
N GLU A 249 19.91 -5.61 26.71
CA GLU A 249 20.82 -4.70 27.40
C GLU A 249 20.44 -3.21 27.26
N GLY A 250 19.39 -2.91 26.48
CA GLY A 250 18.89 -1.55 26.24
C GLY A 250 19.60 -0.82 25.10
N GLU A 251 20.32 -1.52 24.22
CA GLU A 251 20.85 -0.89 23.01
C GLU A 251 19.70 -0.63 22.01
N PRO A 252 19.51 0.61 21.53
CA PRO A 252 18.48 0.89 20.53
C PRO A 252 18.82 0.25 19.19
N LEU A 253 17.82 -0.38 18.58
CA LEU A 253 17.87 -0.93 17.23
C LEU A 253 17.08 -0.04 16.27
N PHE A 254 17.61 0.16 15.07
CA PHE A 254 16.99 0.97 14.03
C PHE A 254 16.55 0.12 12.85
N ILE A 255 15.70 0.69 12.01
CA ILE A 255 15.23 0.05 10.79
C ILE A 255 16.27 0.25 9.70
N GLY A 256 16.75 -0.84 9.14
CA GLY A 256 17.57 -0.81 7.93
C GLY A 256 17.01 -1.71 6.86
N ARG A 257 17.48 -1.50 5.63
CA ARG A 257 17.27 -2.44 4.54
C ARG A 257 18.53 -2.60 3.70
N ALA A 258 18.70 -3.77 3.13
CA ALA A 258 19.79 -4.07 2.22
C ALA A 258 19.27 -4.79 0.98
N THR A 259 20.03 -4.66 -0.12
CA THR A 259 19.80 -5.44 -1.34
C THR A 259 20.54 -6.78 -1.24
N HIS A 260 19.83 -7.89 -1.42
CA HIS A 260 20.42 -9.23 -1.44
C HIS A 260 19.72 -10.08 -2.50
N ASP A 261 20.50 -10.69 -3.41
CA ASP A 261 19.98 -11.57 -4.46
C ASP A 261 18.78 -11.01 -5.26
N GLY A 262 18.80 -9.70 -5.50
CA GLY A 262 17.75 -9.00 -6.25
C GLY A 262 16.50 -8.63 -5.44
N THR A 263 16.47 -8.95 -4.14
CA THR A 263 15.44 -8.50 -3.20
C THR A 263 15.91 -7.26 -2.45
N ILE A 264 14.95 -6.48 -1.94
CA ILE A 264 15.21 -5.46 -0.93
C ILE A 264 14.58 -5.97 0.36
N THR A 265 15.39 -6.17 1.40
CA THR A 265 14.94 -6.81 2.63
C THR A 265 15.20 -5.93 3.84
N VAL A 266 14.17 -5.76 4.67
CA VAL A 266 14.22 -5.03 5.95
C VAL A 266 14.83 -5.89 7.04
N GLY A 267 15.61 -5.26 7.90
CA GLY A 267 16.18 -5.88 9.08
C GLY A 267 16.53 -4.87 10.17
N LYS A 268 17.40 -5.27 11.08
CA LYS A 268 17.85 -4.45 12.21
C LYS A 268 19.18 -3.79 11.91
N VAL A 269 19.32 -2.52 12.26
CA VAL A 269 20.61 -1.85 12.33
C VAL A 269 21.01 -1.83 13.80
N GLN A 270 22.18 -2.40 14.08
CA GLN A 270 22.74 -2.43 15.43
C GLN A 270 23.96 -1.50 15.49
N PRO A 271 23.84 -0.33 16.14
CA PRO A 271 24.89 0.69 16.17
C PRO A 271 26.25 0.18 16.64
N SER A 272 26.28 -0.61 17.71
CA SER A 272 27.51 -1.15 18.31
C SER A 272 28.26 -2.10 17.39
N HIS A 273 27.55 -2.79 16.49
CA HIS A 273 28.12 -3.69 15.48
C HIS A 273 28.45 -2.95 14.16
N GLY A 274 27.86 -1.76 13.96
CA GLY A 274 28.06 -0.92 12.79
C GLY A 274 27.62 -1.60 11.49
N CYS A 275 26.52 -2.35 11.51
CA CYS A 275 25.96 -3.02 10.34
C CYS A 275 24.43 -3.15 10.41
N CYS A 276 23.82 -3.39 9.25
CA CYS A 276 22.45 -3.88 9.14
C CYS A 276 22.46 -5.41 9.02
N TYR A 277 21.61 -6.07 9.79
CA TYR A 277 21.37 -7.50 9.70
C TYR A 277 20.01 -7.74 9.07
N ILE A 278 19.98 -8.46 7.95
CA ILE A 278 18.73 -8.87 7.30
C ILE A 278 18.48 -10.36 7.56
N PRO A 279 17.22 -10.76 7.84
CA PRO A 279 16.83 -12.16 7.84
C PRO A 279 16.61 -12.61 6.38
N TYR A 280 17.30 -13.66 5.92
CA TYR A 280 17.12 -14.20 4.58
C TYR A 280 17.53 -15.67 4.50
N GLY A 281 16.69 -16.52 3.90
CA GLY A 281 17.03 -17.91 3.59
C GLY A 281 17.32 -18.77 4.83
N GLY A 282 16.76 -18.44 5.99
CA GLY A 282 17.08 -19.09 7.27
C GLY A 282 18.27 -18.51 8.03
N GLU A 283 19.00 -17.55 7.45
CA GLU A 283 20.22 -16.98 8.03
C GLU A 283 20.06 -15.50 8.40
N GLU A 284 20.91 -15.04 9.33
CA GLU A 284 21.15 -13.61 9.61
C GLU A 284 22.36 -13.13 8.79
N LEU A 285 22.12 -12.24 7.83
CA LEU A 285 23.15 -11.73 6.92
C LEU A 285 23.54 -10.30 7.28
N ALA A 286 24.84 -10.03 7.41
CA ALA A 286 25.37 -8.73 7.83
C ALA A 286 25.83 -7.87 6.65
N TYR A 287 25.40 -6.61 6.64
CA TYR A 287 25.68 -5.61 5.60
C TYR A 287 26.32 -4.35 6.17
N LYS A 288 27.42 -3.91 5.53
CA LYS A 288 28.11 -2.65 5.87
C LYS A 288 27.67 -1.46 5.03
N GLU A 289 27.06 -1.73 3.88
CA GLU A 289 26.39 -0.76 3.01
C GLU A 289 24.89 -1.09 3.05
N PHE A 290 24.08 -0.14 3.51
CA PHE A 290 22.64 -0.33 3.70
C PHE A 290 21.93 1.02 3.72
N GLU A 291 20.61 1.00 3.70
CA GLU A 291 19.80 2.20 3.91
C GLU A 291 19.17 2.17 5.30
N VAL A 292 19.10 3.32 5.96
CA VAL A 292 18.43 3.53 7.24
C VAL A 292 17.13 4.28 7.01
N TYR A 293 16.06 3.87 7.69
CA TYR A 293 14.83 4.63 7.70
C TYR A 293 14.92 5.81 8.67
N VAL A 294 14.67 7.02 8.18
CA VAL A 294 14.72 8.25 8.97
C VAL A 294 13.38 8.97 8.90
N THR A 295 13.02 9.70 9.97
CA THR A 295 11.83 10.55 9.99
C THR A 295 12.20 12.04 9.86
N ASN A 296 11.22 12.82 9.38
CA ASN A 296 11.37 14.25 9.09
C ASN A 296 11.14 15.13 10.33
#